data_AF-A0A2X2VH30-F1
#
_entry.id   AF-A0A2X2VH30-F1
#
_cell.length_a   1.000
_cell.length_b   1.000
_cell.length_c   1.000
_cell.angle_alpha   90.00
_cell.angle_beta   90.00
_cell.angle_gamma   90.00
#
_symmetry.space_group_name_H-M   'P 1'
#
loop_
_entity.id
_entity.type
_entity.pdbx_description
1 polymer ?
#
loop_
_entity_poly.entity_id
_entity_poly.type
_entity_poly.pdbx_seq_one_letter_code
_entity_poly.pdbx_strand_id
1 'polypeptide(L)'
;MQLENMITEGVNRASFEIDRASTLDMCRIINDEDKTVPLAVEQVLPEIAAAIDIIYAQVSAGGRLIYTGAGTSGRLGILDASECPPTYGVESGLVIGLIAGGEPRDTACD
;
A
#
# COMPACT_ATOMS: atom_id res chain seq x y z
N MET A 1 0.52 9.52 -21.20
CA MET A 1 1.60 9.56 -20.19
C MET A 1 2.78 8.80 -20.77
N GLN A 2 3.99 9.35 -20.66
CA GLN A 2 5.23 8.69 -21.07
C GLN A 2 5.91 8.15 -19.80
N LEU A 3 6.19 6.85 -19.75
CA LEU A 3 6.78 6.16 -18.59
C LEU A 3 8.12 6.79 -18.18
N GLU A 4 8.88 7.25 -19.17
CA GLU A 4 10.20 7.87 -19.03
C GLU A 4 10.22 9.09 -18.09
N ASN A 5 9.08 9.74 -17.88
CA ASN A 5 8.95 10.92 -17.01
C ASN A 5 8.41 10.58 -15.61
N MET A 6 8.15 9.31 -15.30
CA MET A 6 7.64 8.89 -14.00
C MET A 6 8.80 8.54 -13.07
N ILE A 7 8.84 9.16 -11.89
CA ILE A 7 9.87 8.90 -10.87
C ILE A 7 9.87 7.41 -10.49
N THR A 8 8.71 6.75 -10.45
CA THR A 8 8.56 5.33 -10.11
C THR A 8 9.21 4.38 -11.11
N GLU A 9 9.40 4.81 -12.36
CA GLU A 9 10.06 4.04 -13.42
C GLU A 9 11.51 4.48 -13.65
N GLY A 10 11.97 5.49 -12.89
CA GLY A 10 13.34 6.00 -12.95
C GLY A 10 14.34 5.05 -12.29
N VAL A 11 15.60 5.13 -12.72
CA VAL A 11 16.67 4.30 -12.15
C VAL A 11 17.24 4.96 -10.90
N ASN A 12 17.30 4.22 -9.79
CA ASN A 12 18.01 4.65 -8.60
C ASN A 12 19.54 4.48 -8.79
N ARG A 13 20.28 5.60 -8.69
CA ARG A 13 21.75 5.61 -8.84
C ARG A 13 22.48 4.85 -7.74
N ALA A 14 21.90 4.77 -6.54
CA ALA A 14 22.50 4.04 -5.41
C ALA A 14 22.55 2.52 -5.65
N SER A 15 21.71 1.99 -6.54
CA SER A 15 21.60 0.55 -6.83
C SER A 15 22.14 0.15 -8.21
N PHE A 16 22.93 1.00 -8.89
CA PHE A 16 23.44 0.70 -10.24
C PHE A 16 24.22 -0.62 -10.35
N GLU A 17 24.96 -1.01 -9.31
CA GLU A 17 25.78 -2.23 -9.27
C GLU A 17 25.22 -3.26 -8.26
N ILE A 18 23.91 -3.19 -7.96
CA ILE A 18 23.29 -4.04 -6.92
C ILE A 18 23.42 -5.54 -7.22
N ASP A 19 23.47 -5.91 -8.50
CA ASP A 19 23.66 -7.29 -8.99
C ASP A 19 25.07 -7.83 -8.73
N ARG A 20 26.04 -6.96 -8.44
CA ARG A 20 27.43 -7.30 -8.14
C ARG A 20 27.81 -7.10 -6.67
N ALA A 21 26.89 -6.54 -5.87
CA ALA A 21 27.13 -6.28 -4.46
C ALA A 21 27.22 -7.58 -3.65
N SER A 22 27.92 -7.53 -2.51
CA SER A 22 27.79 -8.60 -1.51
C SER A 22 26.35 -8.63 -0.99
N THR A 23 25.87 -9.77 -0.48
CA THR A 23 24.52 -9.85 0.10
C THR A 23 24.31 -8.81 1.22
N LEU A 24 25.33 -8.55 2.04
CA LEU A 24 25.25 -7.55 3.10
C LEU A 24 25.11 -6.13 2.53
N ASP A 25 25.87 -5.80 1.49
CA ASP A 25 25.80 -4.47 0.88
C ASP A 25 24.49 -4.28 0.10
N MET A 26 23.97 -5.32 -0.54
CA MET A 26 22.63 -5.32 -1.14
C MET A 26 21.55 -5.01 -0.09
N CYS A 27 21.59 -5.69 1.07
CA CYS A 27 20.67 -5.40 2.16
C CYS A 27 20.81 -3.96 2.69
N ARG A 28 22.04 -3.43 2.75
CA ARG A 28 22.28 -2.03 3.15
C ARG A 28 21.69 -1.04 2.16
N ILE A 29 21.89 -1.26 0.85
CA ILE A 29 21.32 -0.42 -0.21
C ILE A 29 19.79 -0.38 -0.08
N ILE A 30 19.13 -1.53 0.07
CA ILE A 30 17.67 -1.61 0.24
C ILE A 30 17.25 -0.88 1.52
N ASN A 31 17.91 -1.15 2.64
CA ASN A 31 17.55 -0.55 3.92
C ASN A 31 17.78 0.97 3.97
N ASP A 32 18.78 1.47 3.25
CA ASP A 32 19.02 2.91 3.15
C ASP A 32 17.88 3.62 2.40
N GLU A 33 17.30 2.98 1.38
CA GLU A 33 16.10 3.47 0.71
C GLU A 33 14.85 3.37 1.61
N ASP A 34 14.69 2.28 2.35
CA ASP A 34 13.55 2.11 3.28
C ASP A 34 13.49 3.24 4.32
N LYS A 35 14.64 3.73 4.79
CA LYS A 35 14.71 4.86 5.75
C LYS A 35 14.12 6.15 5.21
N THR A 36 14.03 6.30 3.88
CA THR A 36 13.45 7.49 3.25
C THR A 36 11.92 7.49 3.32
N VAL A 37 11.29 6.32 3.47
CA VAL A 37 9.83 6.19 3.41
C VAL A 37 9.13 6.94 4.54
N PRO A 38 9.52 6.81 5.83
CA PRO A 38 8.89 7.59 6.90
C PRO A 38 9.02 9.10 6.70
N LEU A 39 10.17 9.56 6.18
CA LEU A 39 10.41 10.98 5.89
C LEU A 39 9.54 11.51 4.75
N ALA A 40 9.22 10.67 3.76
CA ALA A 40 8.28 11.01 2.71
C ALA A 40 6.82 11.06 3.22
N VAL A 41 6.45 10.13 4.11
CA VAL A 41 5.13 10.13 4.76
C VAL A 41 4.94 11.36 5.65
N GLU A 42 5.99 11.76 6.39
CA GLU A 42 5.96 12.96 7.24
C GLU A 42 5.56 14.23 6.47
N GLN A 43 6.02 14.35 5.22
CA GLN A 43 5.73 15.51 4.37
C GLN A 43 4.27 15.63 3.94
N VAL A 44 3.49 14.53 4.01
CA VAL A 44 2.09 14.48 3.57
C VAL A 44 1.10 14.20 4.71
N LEU A 45 1.54 14.38 5.96
CA LEU A 45 0.67 14.25 7.13
C LEU A 45 -0.58 15.16 7.09
N PRO A 46 -0.53 16.42 6.58
CA PRO A 46 -1.72 17.25 6.46
C PRO A 46 -2.81 16.62 5.57
N GLU A 47 -2.40 16.01 4.45
CA GLU A 47 -3.31 15.34 3.51
C GLU A 47 -3.86 14.03 4.09
N ILE A 48 -3.02 13.26 4.81
CA ILE A 48 -3.46 12.06 5.53
C ILE A 48 -4.50 12.44 6.59
N ALA A 49 -4.26 13.50 7.37
CA ALA A 49 -5.21 13.97 8.38
C ALA A 49 -6.54 14.39 7.74
N ALA A 50 -6.51 15.16 6.65
CA ALA A 50 -7.71 15.54 5.93
C ALA A 50 -8.50 14.33 5.38
N ALA A 51 -7.80 13.30 4.90
CA ALA A 51 -8.44 12.06 4.45
C ALA A 51 -9.12 11.33 5.62
N ILE A 52 -8.45 11.24 6.79
CA ILE A 52 -9.02 10.62 8.00
C ILE A 52 -10.30 11.33 8.43
N ASP A 53 -10.32 12.66 8.45
CA ASP A 53 -11.50 13.44 8.85
C ASP A 53 -12.71 13.17 7.93
N ILE A 54 -12.46 13.08 6.61
CA ILE A 54 -13.50 12.74 5.62
C ILE A 54 -14.00 11.31 5.84
N ILE A 55 -13.09 10.35 6.01
CA ILE A 55 -13.44 8.94 6.24
C ILE A 55 -14.27 8.79 7.51
N TYR A 56 -13.84 9.43 8.61
CA TYR A 56 -14.56 9.40 9.87
C TYR A 56 -15.98 9.95 9.74
N ALA A 57 -16.16 11.10 9.07
CA ALA A 57 -17.48 11.67 8.85
C ALA A 57 -18.40 10.74 8.04
N GLN A 58 -17.88 10.07 7.01
CA GLN A 58 -18.66 9.12 6.19
C GLN A 58 -18.99 7.84 6.96
N VAL A 59 -18.02 7.24 7.63
CA VAL A 59 -18.21 6.00 8.40
C VAL A 59 -19.18 6.22 9.57
N SER A 60 -19.08 7.36 10.26
CA SER A 60 -19.99 7.71 11.37
C SER A 60 -21.44 7.91 10.91
N ALA A 61 -21.64 8.27 9.64
CA ALA A 61 -22.95 8.39 9.01
C ALA A 61 -23.50 7.05 8.46
N GLY A 62 -22.84 5.92 8.75
CA GLY A 62 -23.21 4.59 8.25
C GLY A 62 -22.62 4.25 6.88
N GLY A 63 -21.65 5.04 6.40
CA GLY A 63 -20.88 4.77 5.20
C GLY A 63 -19.82 3.67 5.39
N ARG A 64 -19.03 3.44 4.34
CA ARG A 64 -17.96 2.43 4.31
C ARG A 64 -16.67 3.01 3.74
N LEU A 65 -15.54 2.48 4.16
CA LEU A 65 -14.24 2.75 3.54
C LEU A 65 -13.94 1.64 2.52
N ILE A 66 -13.63 2.03 1.28
CA ILE A 66 -13.34 1.09 0.20
C ILE A 66 -11.97 1.43 -0.41
N TYR A 67 -11.01 0.55 -0.24
CA TYR A 67 -9.74 0.59 -0.96
C TYR A 67 -9.90 -0.09 -2.32
N THR A 68 -9.24 0.45 -3.35
CA THR A 68 -9.22 -0.16 -4.68
C THR A 68 -7.82 -0.07 -5.30
N GLY A 69 -7.38 -1.13 -5.98
CA GLY A 69 -6.09 -1.16 -6.64
C GLY A 69 -5.84 -2.43 -7.45
N ALA A 70 -4.68 -2.49 -8.10
CA ALA A 70 -4.19 -3.69 -8.80
C ALA A 70 -2.87 -4.17 -8.17
N GLY A 71 -2.49 -5.43 -8.41
CA GLY A 71 -1.22 -5.97 -7.96
C GLY A 71 -0.96 -5.74 -6.47
N THR A 72 0.24 -5.27 -6.12
CA THR A 72 0.65 -4.99 -4.74
C THR A 72 -0.27 -4.00 -4.03
N SER A 73 -0.66 -2.90 -4.69
CA SER A 73 -1.53 -1.87 -4.08
C SER A 73 -2.91 -2.43 -3.70
N GLY A 74 -3.51 -3.26 -4.57
CA GLY A 74 -4.77 -3.93 -4.25
C GLY A 74 -4.65 -4.92 -3.10
N ARG A 75 -3.55 -5.69 -3.05
CA ARG A 75 -3.29 -6.65 -1.96
C ARG A 75 -3.07 -5.96 -0.61
N LEU A 76 -2.39 -4.79 -0.59
CA LEU A 76 -2.25 -3.99 0.63
C LEU A 76 -3.59 -3.45 1.14
N GLY A 77 -4.49 -3.03 0.24
CA GLY A 77 -5.84 -2.63 0.62
C GLY A 77 -6.68 -3.78 1.21
N ILE A 78 -6.53 -4.99 0.67
CA ILE A 78 -7.17 -6.20 1.23
C ILE A 78 -6.57 -6.53 2.60
N LEU A 79 -5.25 -6.45 2.75
CA LEU A 79 -4.55 -6.69 4.01
C LEU A 79 -5.09 -5.78 5.12
N ASP A 80 -5.07 -4.46 4.92
CA ASP A 80 -5.55 -3.49 5.92
C ASP A 80 -7.04 -3.71 6.27
N ALA A 81 -7.88 -3.93 5.26
CA ALA A 81 -9.31 -4.21 5.48
C ALA A 81 -9.54 -5.48 6.30
N SER A 82 -8.75 -6.55 6.07
CA SER A 82 -8.87 -7.83 6.78
C SER A 82 -8.49 -7.74 8.26
N GLU A 83 -7.64 -6.78 8.63
CA GLU A 83 -7.20 -6.56 10.01
C GLU A 83 -8.22 -5.74 10.82
N CYS A 84 -9.14 -5.02 10.17
CA CYS A 84 -10.10 -4.16 10.85
C CYS A 84 -11.06 -4.91 11.80
N PRO A 85 -11.74 -6.00 11.39
CA PRO A 85 -12.63 -6.75 12.29
C PRO A 85 -11.94 -7.31 13.55
N PRO A 86 -10.80 -8.05 13.47
CA PRO A 86 -10.16 -8.58 14.67
C PRO A 86 -9.48 -7.50 15.54
N THR A 87 -9.06 -6.38 14.96
CA THR A 87 -8.36 -5.31 15.69
C THR A 87 -9.33 -4.38 16.42
N TYR A 88 -10.43 -4.00 15.75
CA TYR A 88 -11.35 -2.97 16.24
C TYR A 88 -12.75 -3.50 16.57
N GLY A 89 -13.05 -4.78 16.33
CA GLY A 89 -14.35 -5.38 16.59
C GLY A 89 -15.48 -4.89 15.67
N VAL A 90 -15.13 -4.34 14.50
CA VAL A 90 -16.08 -3.83 13.52
C VAL A 90 -16.58 -4.93 12.57
N GLU A 91 -17.72 -4.71 11.91
CA GLU A 91 -18.22 -5.64 10.90
C GLU A 91 -17.31 -5.70 9.66
N SER A 92 -17.16 -6.88 9.06
CA SER A 92 -16.34 -7.11 7.85
C SER A 92 -16.77 -6.29 6.63
N GLY A 93 -17.96 -5.67 6.65
CA GLY A 93 -18.45 -4.81 5.59
C GLY A 93 -18.10 -3.33 5.75
N LEU A 94 -17.50 -2.92 6.88
CA LEU A 94 -17.21 -1.51 7.16
C LEU A 94 -15.99 -1.00 6.36
N VAL A 95 -14.94 -1.81 6.28
CA VAL A 95 -13.72 -1.55 5.52
C VAL A 95 -13.54 -2.67 4.50
N ILE A 96 -13.40 -2.33 3.21
CA ILE A 96 -13.40 -3.29 2.10
C ILE A 96 -12.20 -3.03 1.19
N GLY A 97 -11.44 -4.08 0.86
CA GLY A 97 -10.41 -4.03 -0.20
C GLY A 97 -10.92 -4.64 -1.51
N LEU A 98 -10.80 -3.91 -2.62
CA LEU A 98 -11.14 -4.37 -3.97
C LEU A 98 -9.88 -4.44 -4.84
N ILE A 99 -9.59 -5.62 -5.40
CA ILE A 99 -8.46 -5.84 -6.29
C ILE A 99 -8.89 -6.06 -7.74
N ALA A 100 -8.20 -5.41 -8.68
CA ALA A 100 -8.38 -5.65 -10.10
C ALA A 100 -8.08 -7.12 -10.45
N GLY A 101 -8.98 -7.76 -11.19
CA GLY A 101 -8.96 -9.20 -11.45
C GLY A 101 -9.82 -10.03 -10.48
N GLY A 102 -10.31 -9.43 -9.39
CA GLY A 102 -11.06 -10.11 -8.35
C GLY A 102 -10.17 -11.03 -7.50
N GLU A 103 -10.77 -11.71 -6.52
CA GLU A 103 -10.06 -12.82 -5.90
C GLU A 103 -9.80 -13.90 -6.95
N PRO A 104 -8.61 -14.53 -6.94
CA PRO A 104 -8.41 -15.75 -7.69
C PRO A 104 -9.55 -16.69 -7.28
N ARG A 105 -10.41 -17.06 -8.24
CA ARG A 105 -11.19 -18.27 -8.05
C ARG A 105 -10.17 -19.39 -8.04
N ASP A 106 -9.70 -19.77 -6.86
CA ASP A 106 -9.17 -21.11 -6.69
C ASP A 106 -10.28 -22.03 -7.16
N THR A 107 -10.10 -22.59 -8.35
CA THR A 107 -10.62 -23.91 -8.67
C THR A 107 -9.92 -24.90 -7.74
N ALA A 108 -10.20 -24.79 -6.44
CA ALA A 108 -10.17 -25.94 -5.58
C ALA A 108 -11.36 -26.78 -6.05
N CYS A 109 -11.04 -27.84 -6.80
CA CYS A 109 -11.80 -29.06 -6.68
C CYS A 109 -12.10 -29.32 -5.19
N ASP A 110 -13.29 -29.89 -4.98
CA ASP A 110 -13.66 -30.69 -3.82
C ASP A 110 -12.47 -31.41 -3.14
#